data_AF-A0A2S9SLX6-F1
#
_entry.id   AF-A0A2S9SLX6-F1
#
_cell.length_a   1.000
_cell.length_b   1.000
_cell.length_c   1.000
_cell.angle_alpha   90.00
_cell.angle_beta   90.00
_cell.angle_gamma   90.00
#
_symmetry.space_group_name_H-M   'P 1'
#
loop_
_entity.id
_entity.type
_entity.pdbx_description
1 polymer ?
#
loop_
_entity_poly.entity_id
_entity_poly.type
_entity_poly.pdbx_seq_one_letter_code
_entity_poly.pdbx_strand_id
1 'polypeptide(L)'
;MLDHYEEFELEKEYLQIWDKIRYKKVDEIYSFTEEVISLLDKHIDDKILFNNDYEKIQNLFKKMKQKNFFYQSSSAKEIIKLSNPKFEKVYKFKECVRQLKYIGEDTNYLKNGNLYKSTHSNGARYIINVDGNDINIGYKYMQRLS
;
A
#
# COMPACT_ATOMS: atom_id res chain seq x y z
N MET A 1 -15.07 29.58 5.82
CA MET A 1 -14.08 28.51 6.09
C MET A 1 -14.68 27.25 5.52
N LEU A 2 -14.16 26.72 4.41
CA LEU A 2 -14.64 25.47 3.85
C LEU A 2 -14.03 24.34 4.67
N ASP A 3 -14.82 23.80 5.60
CA ASP A 3 -14.52 22.63 6.44
C ASP A 3 -14.39 21.36 5.58
N HIS A 4 -13.33 21.33 4.77
CA HIS A 4 -12.95 20.21 3.92
C HIS A 4 -11.70 19.49 4.48
N TYR A 5 -11.58 19.51 5.80
CA TYR A 5 -10.64 18.67 6.55
C TYR A 5 -11.12 17.22 6.64
N GLU A 6 -12.40 16.96 6.41
CA GLU A 6 -12.97 15.62 6.52
C GLU A 6 -12.72 14.86 5.22
N GLU A 7 -11.87 13.82 5.30
CA GLU A 7 -11.83 12.58 4.49
C GLU A 7 -10.41 12.04 4.21
N PHE A 8 -9.36 12.69 4.71
CA PHE A 8 -8.00 12.10 4.70
C PHE A 8 -7.83 10.94 5.70
N GLU A 9 -8.61 10.97 6.78
CA GLU A 9 -8.45 10.03 7.89
C GLU A 9 -8.77 8.60 7.47
N LEU A 10 -9.72 8.40 6.54
CA LEU A 10 -10.14 7.06 6.14
C LEU A 10 -9.06 6.33 5.31
N GLU A 11 -8.42 7.02 4.36
CA GLU A 11 -7.32 6.45 3.58
C GLU A 11 -6.07 6.29 4.43
N LYS A 12 -5.77 7.25 5.30
CA LYS A 12 -4.65 7.16 6.24
C LYS A 12 -4.83 5.99 7.21
N GLU A 13 -6.03 5.83 7.78
CA GLU A 13 -6.38 4.71 8.65
C GLU A 13 -6.27 3.38 7.87
N TYR A 14 -6.78 3.33 6.64
CA TYR A 14 -6.66 2.16 5.78
C TYR A 14 -5.19 1.79 5.49
N LEU A 15 -4.34 2.78 5.18
CA LEU A 15 -2.92 2.57 4.96
C LEU A 15 -2.20 2.11 6.23
N GLN A 16 -2.55 2.66 7.40
CA GLN A 16 -2.00 2.20 8.68
C GLN A 16 -2.39 0.75 8.99
N ILE A 17 -3.65 0.36 8.72
CA ILE A 17 -4.09 -1.04 8.86
C ILE A 17 -3.32 -1.93 7.89
N TRP A 18 -3.19 -1.48 6.63
CA TRP A 18 -2.43 -2.20 5.62
C TRP A 18 -0.96 -2.36 6.02
N ASP A 19 -0.34 -1.32 6.58
CA ASP A 19 1.03 -1.36 7.06
C ASP A 19 1.21 -2.34 8.20
N LYS A 20 0.28 -2.36 9.17
CA LYS A 20 0.28 -3.36 10.26
C LYS A 20 0.18 -4.78 9.72
N ILE A 21 -0.67 -5.01 8.71
CA ILE A 21 -0.79 -6.30 8.03
C ILE A 21 0.53 -6.67 7.32
N ARG A 22 1.19 -5.70 6.67
CA ARG A 22 2.51 -5.88 6.05
C ARG A 22 3.62 -6.15 7.07
N TYR A 23 3.58 -5.57 8.25
CA TYR A 23 4.56 -5.86 9.30
C TYR A 23 4.33 -7.24 9.92
N LYS A 24 3.08 -7.64 10.13
CA LYS A 24 2.76 -9.00 10.58
C LYS A 24 3.27 -10.08 9.62
N LYS A 25 3.26 -9.81 8.31
CA LYS A 25 3.94 -10.64 7.31
C LYS A 25 5.43 -10.78 7.59
N VAL A 26 6.13 -9.68 7.87
CA VAL A 26 7.57 -9.68 8.11
C VAL A 26 7.88 -10.54 9.33
N ASP A 27 7.12 -10.39 10.41
CA ASP A 27 7.27 -11.21 11.62
C ASP A 27 7.03 -12.71 11.35
N GLU A 28 5.97 -13.05 10.60
CA GLU A 28 5.66 -14.43 10.23
C GLU A 28 6.76 -15.06 9.34
N ILE A 29 7.25 -14.31 8.34
CA ILE A 29 8.34 -14.79 7.47
C ILE A 29 9.63 -14.96 8.26
N TYR A 30 9.96 -13.98 9.13
CA TYR A 30 11.13 -14.02 10.00
C TYR A 30 11.09 -15.26 10.90
N SER A 31 9.96 -15.54 11.54
CA SER A 31 9.78 -16.74 12.36
C SER A 31 10.00 -18.04 11.56
N PHE A 32 9.51 -18.14 10.33
CA PHE A 32 9.78 -19.31 9.50
C PHE A 32 11.27 -19.41 9.10
N THR A 33 11.94 -18.27 8.91
CA THR A 33 13.38 -18.24 8.59
C THR A 33 14.22 -18.73 9.77
N GLU A 34 13.93 -18.27 10.98
CA GLU A 34 14.57 -18.75 12.22
C GLU A 34 14.36 -20.26 12.42
N GLU A 35 13.16 -20.78 12.10
CA GLU A 35 12.88 -22.22 12.17
C GLU A 35 13.70 -23.01 11.15
N VAL A 36 13.85 -22.51 9.91
CA VAL A 36 14.73 -23.14 8.91
C VAL A 36 16.19 -23.10 9.36
N ILE A 37 16.68 -21.98 9.89
CA ILE A 37 18.05 -21.86 10.41
C ILE A 37 18.26 -22.87 11.53
N SER A 38 17.35 -22.97 12.51
CA SER A 38 17.48 -23.95 13.59
C SER A 38 17.47 -25.40 13.09
N LEU A 39 16.71 -25.71 12.05
CA LEU A 39 16.74 -27.05 11.44
C LEU A 39 18.08 -27.30 10.74
N LEU A 40 18.63 -26.34 10.02
CA LEU A 40 19.93 -26.46 9.35
C LEU A 40 21.08 -26.55 10.35
N ASP A 41 21.04 -25.78 11.43
CA ASP A 41 22.07 -25.77 12.48
C ASP A 41 22.18 -27.13 13.19
N LYS A 42 21.08 -27.89 13.29
CA LYS A 42 21.11 -29.27 13.82
C LYS A 42 21.91 -30.23 12.94
N HIS A 43 22.08 -29.90 11.67
CA HIS A 43 22.78 -30.70 10.67
C HIS A 43 24.10 -30.03 10.23
N ILE A 44 24.60 -29.03 10.97
CA ILE A 44 25.87 -28.36 10.64
C ILE A 44 27.06 -29.32 10.80
N ASP A 45 26.98 -30.21 11.78
CA ASP A 45 28.01 -31.21 12.09
C ASP A 45 27.74 -32.55 11.36
N ASP A 46 26.47 -32.92 11.22
CA ASP A 46 26.02 -34.12 10.51
C ASP A 46 25.66 -33.77 9.06
N LYS A 47 26.57 -34.07 8.11
CA LYS A 47 26.45 -33.79 6.66
C LYS A 47 25.22 -34.40 5.94
N ILE A 48 24.24 -34.94 6.66
CA ILE A 48 23.10 -35.67 6.14
C ILE A 48 21.82 -35.01 6.67
N LEU A 49 21.23 -34.11 5.87
CA LEU A 49 19.85 -33.69 6.07
C LEU A 49 18.94 -34.92 5.89
N PHE A 50 18.47 -35.49 6.99
CA PHE A 50 17.51 -36.60 6.94
C PHE A 50 16.19 -36.14 6.30
N ASN A 51 15.57 -37.03 5.51
CA ASN A 51 14.37 -36.75 4.68
C ASN A 51 13.25 -35.99 5.42
N ASN A 52 13.03 -36.26 6.72
CA ASN A 52 11.98 -35.61 7.49
C ASN A 52 12.20 -34.10 7.71
N ASP A 53 13.43 -33.66 7.97
CA ASP A 53 13.71 -32.24 8.17
C ASP A 53 13.80 -31.50 6.83
N TYR A 54 14.23 -32.19 5.77
CA TYR A 54 14.14 -31.68 4.41
C TYR A 54 12.68 -31.40 3.99
N GLU A 55 11.75 -32.33 4.24
CA GLU A 55 10.32 -32.13 3.97
C GLU A 55 9.73 -30.96 4.79
N LYS A 56 10.14 -30.82 6.06
CA LYS A 56 9.74 -29.67 6.88
C LYS A 56 10.24 -28.35 6.29
N ILE A 57 11.50 -28.27 5.89
CA ILE A 57 12.08 -27.07 5.26
C ILE A 57 11.33 -26.74 3.97
N GLN A 58 11.04 -27.72 3.12
CA GLN A 58 10.25 -27.52 1.89
C GLN A 58 8.84 -26.98 2.19
N ASN A 59 8.19 -27.50 3.23
CA ASN A 59 6.88 -27.02 3.66
C ASN A 59 6.94 -25.58 4.20
N LEU A 60 7.99 -25.22 4.94
CA LEU A 60 8.22 -23.85 5.42
C LEU A 60 8.42 -22.88 4.24
N PHE A 61 9.25 -23.23 3.25
CA PHE A 61 9.42 -22.42 2.04
C PHE A 61 8.11 -22.25 1.26
N LYS A 62 7.30 -23.30 1.14
CA LYS A 62 5.98 -23.21 0.49
C LYS A 62 5.05 -22.25 1.23
N LYS A 63 5.01 -22.31 2.57
CA LYS A 63 4.22 -21.39 3.41
C LYS A 63 4.71 -19.95 3.27
N MET A 64 6.02 -19.71 3.29
CA MET A 64 6.61 -18.38 3.06
C MET A 64 6.17 -17.82 1.70
N LYS A 65 6.25 -18.62 0.62
CA LYS A 65 5.83 -18.20 -0.72
C LYS A 65 4.35 -17.85 -0.79
N GLN A 66 3.48 -18.66 -0.19
CA GLN A 66 2.04 -18.41 -0.14
C GLN A 66 1.69 -17.14 0.64
N LYS A 67 2.31 -16.94 1.81
CA LYS A 67 2.16 -15.71 2.60
C LYS A 67 2.66 -14.50 1.83
N ASN A 68 3.84 -14.59 1.21
CA ASN A 68 4.39 -13.50 0.41
C ASN A 68 3.43 -13.07 -0.70
N PHE A 69 2.87 -14.05 -1.42
CA PHE A 69 1.87 -13.82 -2.45
C PHE A 69 0.58 -13.18 -1.89
N PHE A 70 0.02 -13.71 -0.80
CA PHE A 70 -1.19 -13.19 -0.18
C PHE A 70 -1.05 -11.70 0.20
N TYR A 71 0.06 -11.33 0.83
CA TYR A 71 0.29 -9.95 1.24
C TYR A 71 0.75 -9.01 0.10
N GLN A 72 1.12 -9.55 -1.06
CA GLN A 72 1.36 -8.79 -2.29
C GLN A 72 0.12 -8.67 -3.16
N SER A 73 -0.87 -9.56 -3.00
CA SER A 73 -2.06 -9.59 -3.83
C SER A 73 -3.08 -8.53 -3.44
N SER A 74 -3.90 -8.14 -4.41
CA SER A 74 -5.07 -7.29 -4.21
C SER A 74 -6.06 -7.89 -3.20
N SER A 75 -6.05 -9.21 -3.01
CA SER A 75 -6.97 -9.93 -2.12
C SER A 75 -6.82 -9.53 -0.66
N ALA A 76 -5.60 -9.30 -0.17
CA ALA A 76 -5.40 -8.86 1.21
C ALA A 76 -5.90 -7.43 1.45
N LYS A 77 -5.88 -6.59 0.41
CA LYS A 77 -6.53 -5.26 0.42
C LYS A 77 -8.06 -5.40 0.44
N GLU A 78 -8.62 -6.36 -0.29
CA GLU A 78 -10.06 -6.61 -0.27
C GLU A 78 -10.55 -7.13 1.08
N ILE A 79 -9.75 -7.93 1.80
CA ILE A 79 -10.13 -8.40 3.14
C ILE A 79 -10.34 -7.23 4.11
N ILE A 80 -9.54 -6.15 4.02
CA ILE A 80 -9.77 -4.96 4.85
C ILE A 80 -11.16 -4.36 4.56
N LYS A 81 -11.54 -4.28 3.28
CA LYS A 81 -12.84 -3.74 2.86
C LYS A 81 -14.00 -4.65 3.26
N LEU A 82 -13.84 -5.97 3.13
CA LEU A 82 -14.83 -6.97 3.54
C LEU A 82 -15.02 -6.97 5.07
N SER A 83 -13.94 -6.81 5.83
CA SER A 83 -13.99 -6.82 7.29
C SER A 83 -14.60 -5.53 7.85
N ASN A 84 -14.44 -4.41 7.15
CA ASN A 84 -15.05 -3.15 7.55
C ASN A 84 -15.54 -2.36 6.31
N PRO A 85 -16.86 -2.35 6.06
CA PRO A 85 -17.46 -1.69 4.89
C PRO A 85 -17.14 -0.20 4.78
N LYS A 86 -16.73 0.48 5.86
CA LYS A 86 -16.31 1.88 5.79
C LYS A 86 -15.18 2.10 4.78
N PHE A 87 -14.32 1.10 4.56
CA PHE A 87 -13.20 1.18 3.61
C PHE A 87 -13.56 0.81 2.18
N GLU A 88 -14.80 0.40 1.89
CA GLU A 88 -15.23 0.06 0.53
C GLU A 88 -14.98 1.22 -0.45
N LYS A 89 -15.21 2.45 0.03
CA LYS A 89 -15.10 3.68 -0.77
C LYS A 89 -13.74 4.39 -0.63
N VAL A 90 -12.76 3.80 0.04
CA VAL A 90 -11.49 4.47 0.42
C VAL A 90 -10.67 4.99 -0.76
N TYR A 91 -10.86 4.44 -1.97
CA TYR A 91 -10.18 4.89 -3.20
C TYR A 91 -11.13 5.45 -4.26
N LYS A 92 -12.41 5.65 -3.93
CA LYS A 92 -13.38 6.20 -4.88
C LYS A 92 -13.21 7.71 -4.93
N PHE A 93 -12.91 8.24 -6.12
CA PHE A 93 -12.92 9.68 -6.37
C PHE A 93 -14.32 10.25 -6.20
N LYS A 94 -14.39 11.40 -5.55
CA LYS A 94 -15.60 12.21 -5.32
C LYS A 94 -15.44 13.54 -6.02
N GLU A 95 -16.55 14.14 -6.43
CA GLU A 95 -16.53 15.50 -6.98
C GLU A 95 -15.92 16.48 -5.98
N CYS A 96 -14.96 17.26 -6.45
CA CYS A 96 -14.16 18.16 -5.64
C CYS A 96 -13.59 19.25 -6.56
N VAL A 97 -14.38 20.30 -6.77
CA VAL A 97 -13.99 21.41 -7.65
C VAL A 97 -13.09 22.38 -6.88
N ARG A 98 -11.79 22.42 -7.20
CA ARG A 98 -10.82 23.29 -6.52
C ARG A 98 -9.72 23.80 -7.42
N GLN A 99 -9.16 24.95 -7.05
CA GLN A 99 -7.91 25.45 -7.59
C GLN A 99 -6.74 24.96 -6.72
N LEU A 100 -5.77 24.33 -7.38
CA LEU A 100 -4.58 23.74 -6.78
C LEU A 100 -3.35 24.37 -7.41
N LYS A 101 -2.41 24.82 -6.60
CA LYS A 101 -1.09 25.22 -7.07
C LYS A 101 -0.17 24.00 -7.03
N TYR A 102 0.43 23.65 -8.16
CA TYR A 102 1.42 22.58 -8.19
C TYR A 102 2.70 23.04 -7.50
N ILE A 103 3.20 22.24 -6.55
CA ILE A 103 4.44 22.49 -5.79
C ILE A 103 5.44 21.32 -5.90
N GLY A 104 5.18 20.36 -6.79
CA GLY A 104 6.09 19.26 -7.08
C GLY A 104 7.21 19.66 -8.02
N GLU A 105 8.13 18.72 -8.25
CA GLU A 105 9.16 18.87 -9.29
C GLU A 105 8.52 18.82 -10.69
N ASP A 106 9.06 19.60 -11.63
CA ASP A 106 8.51 19.74 -12.97
C ASP A 106 8.38 18.36 -13.66
N THR A 107 7.16 18.06 -14.11
CA THR A 107 6.89 16.88 -14.94
C THR A 107 6.58 17.34 -16.35
N ASN A 108 6.62 16.44 -17.34
CA ASN A 108 6.27 16.77 -18.72
C ASN A 108 4.84 17.33 -18.88
N TYR A 109 3.99 17.16 -17.88
CA TYR A 109 2.58 17.55 -17.93
C TYR A 109 2.23 18.72 -16.99
N LEU A 110 3.06 19.01 -15.99
CA LEU A 110 2.77 20.00 -14.95
C LEU A 110 4.01 20.83 -14.65
N LYS A 111 3.80 22.14 -14.52
CA LYS A 111 4.85 23.10 -14.20
C LYS A 111 4.68 23.58 -12.77
N ASN A 112 5.77 23.59 -12.02
CA ASN A 112 5.81 24.07 -10.64
C ASN A 112 5.33 25.52 -10.56
N GLY A 113 4.52 25.83 -9.55
CA GLY A 113 3.90 27.13 -9.35
C GLY A 113 2.63 27.38 -10.14
N ASN A 114 2.33 26.60 -11.19
CA ASN A 114 1.12 26.78 -11.98
C ASN A 114 -0.15 26.35 -11.22
N LEU A 115 -1.25 26.99 -11.59
CA LEU A 115 -2.57 26.69 -11.06
C LEU A 115 -3.31 25.71 -11.96
N TYR A 116 -3.90 24.72 -11.34
CA TYR A 116 -4.65 23.66 -11.98
C TYR A 116 -6.01 23.51 -11.30
N LYS A 117 -7.03 23.22 -12.10
CA LYS A 117 -8.36 22.90 -11.58
C LYS A 117 -8.49 21.40 -11.45
N SER A 118 -8.82 20.94 -10.25
CA SER A 118 -9.29 19.58 -10.05
C SER A 118 -10.82 19.58 -9.96
N THR A 119 -11.45 18.56 -10.54
CA THR A 119 -12.89 18.32 -10.42
C THR A 119 -13.19 17.11 -9.55
N HIS A 120 -12.19 16.29 -9.24
CA HIS A 120 -12.35 15.06 -8.48
C HIS A 120 -11.15 14.83 -7.55
N SER A 121 -11.43 14.32 -6.35
CA SER A 121 -10.41 13.90 -5.39
C SER A 121 -10.86 12.68 -4.61
N ASN A 122 -9.92 11.87 -4.16
CA ASN A 122 -10.17 10.75 -3.25
C ASN A 122 -9.49 10.95 -1.88
N GLY A 123 -9.03 12.17 -1.57
CA GLY A 123 -8.24 12.44 -0.37
C GLY A 123 -6.75 12.48 -0.69
N ALA A 124 -6.12 11.36 -1.08
CA ALA A 124 -4.69 11.38 -1.38
C ALA A 124 -4.31 11.84 -2.79
N ARG A 125 -5.25 11.87 -3.73
CA ARG A 125 -4.97 12.27 -5.12
C ARG A 125 -6.03 13.23 -5.63
N TYR A 126 -5.58 14.04 -6.58
CA TYR A 126 -6.42 14.91 -7.40
C TYR A 126 -6.39 14.43 -8.84
N ILE A 127 -7.55 14.51 -9.50
CA ILE A 127 -7.65 14.40 -10.95
C ILE A 127 -7.62 15.81 -11.51
N ILE A 128 -6.63 16.10 -12.34
CA ILE A 128 -6.48 17.39 -13.04
C ILE A 128 -6.56 17.10 -14.54
N ASN A 129 -7.39 17.87 -15.25
CA ASN A 129 -7.42 17.81 -16.71
C ASN A 129 -6.38 18.78 -17.28
N VAL A 130 -5.43 18.25 -18.04
CA VAL A 130 -4.42 19.03 -18.77
C VAL A 130 -4.54 18.66 -20.24
N ASP A 131 -4.86 19.64 -21.09
CA ASP A 131 -5.00 19.47 -22.54
C ASP A 131 -5.92 18.31 -22.93
N GLY A 132 -7.02 18.12 -22.18
CA GLY A 132 -8.00 17.05 -22.40
C GLY A 132 -7.64 15.71 -21.76
N ASN A 133 -6.46 15.57 -21.15
CA ASN A 133 -6.03 14.35 -20.47
C ASN A 133 -6.18 14.46 -18.95
N ASP A 134 -6.81 13.46 -18.34
CA ASP A 134 -6.93 13.38 -16.89
C ASP A 134 -5.65 12.80 -16.28
N ILE A 135 -5.06 13.56 -15.36
CA ILE A 135 -3.82 13.23 -14.69
C ILE A 135 -4.06 13.09 -13.18
N ASN A 136 -3.63 11.95 -12.65
CA ASN A 136 -3.69 11.65 -11.22
C ASN A 136 -2.44 12.12 -10.51
N ILE A 137 -2.55 13.12 -9.63
CA ILE A 137 -1.40 13.64 -8.87
C ILE A 137 -1.64 13.54 -7.38
N GLY A 138 -0.59 13.16 -6.64
CA GLY A 138 -0.61 13.08 -5.18
C GLY A 138 -0.82 14.44 -4.52
N TYR A 139 -1.65 14.48 -3.48
CA TYR A 139 -2.01 15.70 -2.75
C TYR A 139 -0.80 16.44 -2.18
N LYS A 140 0.27 15.71 -1.81
CA LYS A 140 1.52 16.29 -1.28
C LYS A 140 2.26 17.20 -2.27
N TYR A 141 1.95 17.10 -3.56
CA TYR A 141 2.50 17.95 -4.61
C TYR A 141 1.59 19.14 -4.93
N MET A 142 0.55 19.38 -4.12
CA MET A 142 -0.44 20.42 -4.36
C MET A 142 -0.59 21.30 -3.13
N GLN A 143 -0.48 22.61 -3.33
CA GLN A 143 -0.93 23.61 -2.37
C GLN A 143 -2.37 24.01 -2.70
N ARG A 144 -3.26 23.86 -1.71
CA ARG A 144 -4.67 24.30 -1.83
C ARG A 144 -4.71 25.83 -1.72
N LEU A 145 -5.42 26.48 -2.64
CA LEU A 145 -5.63 27.94 -2.61
C LEU A 145 -7.03 28.35 -2.17
N SER A 146 -7.97 27.39 -2.14
CA SER A 146 -9.38 27.57 -1.77
C SER A 146 -9.94 26.34 -1.07
#